data_AF-A0AAV1CPU5-F1
#
_entry.id   AF-A0AAV1CPU5-F1
#
_cell.length_a   1.000
_cell.length_b   1.000
_cell.length_c   1.000
_cell.angle_alpha   90.00
_cell.angle_beta   90.00
_cell.angle_gamma   90.00
#
_symmetry.space_group_name_H-M   'P 1'
#
loop_
_entity.id
_entity.type
_entity.pdbx_description
1 polymer ?
#
loop_
_entity_poly.entity_id
_entity_poly.type
_entity_poly.pdbx_seq_one_letter_code
_entity_poly.pdbx_strand_id
1 'polypeptide(L)'
;MQNLGLIEESKISRTLPWRQPTNIYRVKEDVRPIFWANRPKSYISRTIGWEQYPHGRWGDSQNASYGALSDYQFMRPRSRSKKLNEEWAVPLKDLHDIYEKFKQYCLGKLRSCPWSELDLQPETKIINEQLGNINLKGFLTINSQPAVNGAKSDSPSVGWGGPGGYVYQKAYLEFFCSKEKLNVLIEKCKAYPMLTYMAVDKTGSWISNVNKTDVNAVTWGVFPAKEIIQPTVVDPASFMVWKDEAFEIWSRNWAQLYPEADISRKLLEEVQSTFYLVSLVDNDYINGDLFAVFKEI
;
A
#
# COMPACT_ATOMS: atom_id res chain seq x y z
N MET A 1 -5.74 10.95 30.15
CA MET A 1 -4.71 9.93 30.42
C MET A 1 -3.30 10.47 30.24
N GLN A 2 -2.96 11.16 29.13
CA GLN A 2 -1.68 11.88 28.99
C GLN A 2 -1.46 12.94 30.09
N ASN A 3 -2.46 13.78 30.36
CA ASN A 3 -2.38 14.81 31.42
C ASN A 3 -2.31 14.24 32.85
N LEU A 4 -2.47 12.91 33.00
CA LEU A 4 -2.36 12.21 34.28
C LEU A 4 -0.99 11.47 34.41
N GLY A 5 -0.11 11.57 33.41
CA GLY A 5 1.18 10.85 33.41
C GLY A 5 1.06 9.32 33.29
N LEU A 6 -0.14 8.80 32.98
CA LEU A 6 -0.41 7.35 32.93
C LEU A 6 -0.03 6.71 31.59
N ILE A 7 0.22 7.52 30.56
CA ILE A 7 0.63 7.08 29.23
C ILE A 7 1.77 7.99 28.76
N GLU A 8 2.97 7.44 28.68
CA GLU A 8 4.08 8.03 27.92
C GLU A 8 4.03 7.47 26.50
N GLU A 9 3.52 8.27 25.55
CA GLU A 9 3.46 7.86 24.14
C GLU A 9 4.84 7.55 23.56
N SER A 10 5.90 8.18 24.08
CA SER A 10 7.31 7.87 23.75
C SER A 10 7.74 6.46 24.14
N LYS A 11 7.01 5.76 25.02
CA LYS A 11 7.27 4.38 25.43
C LYS A 11 6.42 3.34 24.70
N ILE A 12 5.45 3.74 23.87
CA ILE A 12 4.65 2.81 23.07
C ILE A 12 5.44 2.46 21.80
N SER A 13 6.39 1.54 21.93
CA SER A 13 7.14 1.02 20.79
C SER A 13 6.28 0.09 19.96
N ARG A 14 6.17 0.35 18.64
CA ARG A 14 5.59 -0.62 17.70
C ARG A 14 6.48 -1.86 17.64
N THR A 15 5.91 -3.05 17.78
CA THR A 15 6.65 -4.32 17.70
C THR A 15 6.97 -4.71 16.26
N LEU A 16 6.04 -4.44 15.34
CA LEU A 16 6.16 -4.62 13.89
C LEU A 16 5.69 -3.35 13.16
N PRO A 17 5.96 -3.18 11.86
CA PRO A 17 5.46 -2.05 11.06
C PRO A 17 3.93 -1.97 11.01
N TRP A 18 3.24 -3.08 11.32
CA TRP A 18 1.80 -3.19 11.38
C TRP A 18 1.32 -3.70 12.75
N ARG A 19 0.07 -3.37 13.10
CA ARG A 19 -0.51 -3.76 14.40
C ARG A 19 -0.84 -5.26 14.40
N GLN A 20 -0.28 -5.98 15.36
CA GLN A 20 -0.60 -7.40 15.58
C GLN A 20 -2.04 -7.56 16.08
N PRO A 21 -2.83 -8.51 15.54
CA PRO A 21 -4.14 -8.86 16.07
C PRO A 21 -4.03 -9.47 17.47
N THR A 22 -5.04 -9.28 18.30
CA THR A 22 -5.10 -9.87 19.65
C THR A 22 -5.59 -11.33 19.66
N ASN A 23 -5.78 -11.92 18.49
CA ASN A 23 -6.27 -13.30 18.35
C ASN A 23 -5.15 -14.29 18.68
N ILE A 24 -5.42 -15.23 19.60
CA ILE A 24 -4.48 -16.26 20.05
C ILE A 24 -3.91 -17.13 18.92
N TYR A 25 -4.68 -17.35 17.85
CA TYR A 25 -4.25 -18.17 16.71
C TYR A 25 -3.20 -17.47 15.83
N ARG A 26 -3.05 -16.14 15.97
CA ARG A 26 -2.17 -15.29 15.14
C ARG A 26 -0.93 -14.79 15.87
N VAL A 27 -0.65 -15.30 17.08
CA VAL A 27 0.44 -14.81 17.93
C VAL A 27 1.81 -14.94 17.25
N LYS A 28 1.98 -15.95 16.38
CA LYS A 28 3.22 -16.17 15.63
C LYS A 28 3.28 -15.46 14.28
N GLU A 29 2.19 -14.81 13.86
CA GLU A 29 2.16 -14.08 12.59
C GLU A 29 3.11 -12.89 12.68
N ASP A 30 4.14 -12.87 11.84
CA ASP A 30 5.15 -11.81 11.82
C ASP A 30 5.52 -11.30 10.43
N VAL A 31 4.97 -11.87 9.35
CA VAL A 31 5.20 -11.43 7.97
C VAL A 31 3.89 -11.33 7.18
N ARG A 32 3.73 -10.24 6.42
CA ARG A 32 2.54 -9.97 5.59
C ARG A 32 2.89 -9.36 4.22
N PRO A 33 2.03 -9.50 3.20
CA PRO A 33 2.15 -8.75 1.96
C PRO A 33 1.81 -7.28 2.21
N ILE A 34 2.55 -6.38 1.55
CA ILE A 34 2.42 -4.93 1.74
C ILE A 34 1.07 -4.36 1.28
N PHE A 35 0.35 -5.05 0.39
CA PHE A 35 -0.82 -4.53 -0.32
C PHE A 35 -1.98 -4.12 0.60
N TRP A 36 -2.14 -4.81 1.74
CA TRP A 36 -3.17 -4.47 2.74
C TRP A 36 -2.65 -3.59 3.89
N ALA A 37 -1.46 -2.98 3.77
CA ALA A 37 -0.91 -2.10 4.82
C ALA A 37 -1.91 -1.01 5.23
N ASN A 38 -2.62 -0.44 4.25
CA ASN A 38 -3.63 0.59 4.45
C ASN A 38 -5.03 0.04 4.77
N ARG A 39 -5.25 -1.29 4.71
CA ARG A 39 -6.54 -1.95 4.93
C ARG A 39 -6.42 -3.20 5.81
N PRO A 40 -5.86 -3.07 7.04
CA PRO A 40 -5.53 -4.22 7.88
C PRO A 40 -6.75 -5.06 8.29
N LYS A 41 -7.94 -4.45 8.39
CA LYS A 41 -9.17 -5.17 8.70
C LYS A 41 -9.61 -6.10 7.56
N SER A 42 -9.45 -5.65 6.31
CA SER A 42 -9.72 -6.49 5.14
C SER A 42 -8.78 -7.69 5.14
N TYR A 43 -7.48 -7.48 5.32
CA TYR A 43 -6.52 -8.58 5.43
C TYR A 43 -6.91 -9.60 6.50
N ILE A 44 -7.23 -9.16 7.71
CA ILE A 44 -7.62 -10.04 8.82
C ILE A 44 -8.89 -10.83 8.45
N SER A 45 -9.89 -10.18 7.86
CA SER A 45 -11.13 -10.84 7.43
C SER A 45 -10.86 -11.89 6.35
N ARG A 46 -10.02 -11.56 5.36
CA ARG A 46 -9.71 -12.45 4.23
C ARG A 46 -8.79 -13.61 4.61
N THR A 47 -8.12 -13.52 5.74
CA THR A 47 -7.22 -14.59 6.23
C THR A 47 -7.77 -15.28 7.48
N ILE A 48 -9.04 -15.06 7.85
CA ILE A 48 -9.62 -15.57 9.09
C ILE A 48 -9.69 -17.11 9.13
N GLY A 49 -9.89 -17.74 7.96
CA GLY A 49 -10.00 -19.19 7.81
C GLY A 49 -8.67 -19.91 7.63
N TRP A 50 -7.53 -19.23 7.78
CA TRP A 50 -6.22 -19.88 7.69
C TRP A 50 -5.95 -20.75 8.92
N GLU A 51 -5.47 -21.97 8.69
CA GLU A 51 -5.08 -22.90 9.76
C GLU A 51 -3.74 -22.51 10.40
N GLN A 52 -2.80 -22.04 9.57
CA GLN A 52 -1.49 -21.56 10.00
C GLN A 52 -1.24 -20.16 9.45
N TYR A 53 -0.47 -19.37 10.19
CA TYR A 53 -0.11 -18.00 9.82
C TYR A 53 1.40 -17.89 9.59
N PRO A 54 1.84 -17.12 8.58
CA PRO A 54 3.25 -16.98 8.25
C PRO A 54 4.14 -16.50 9.38
N HIS A 55 5.26 -17.20 9.53
CA HIS A 55 6.29 -16.91 10.51
C HIS A 55 7.68 -16.95 9.86
N GLY A 56 8.48 -15.90 10.03
CA GLY A 56 9.81 -15.77 9.47
C GLY A 56 9.82 -15.45 7.97
N ARG A 57 9.56 -16.43 7.10
CA ARG A 57 9.49 -16.22 5.64
C ARG A 57 8.09 -16.50 5.11
N TRP A 58 7.62 -15.61 4.24
CA TRP A 58 6.31 -15.75 3.61
C TRP A 58 6.19 -17.04 2.77
N GLY A 59 7.23 -17.38 2.00
CA GLY A 59 7.22 -18.54 1.09
C GLY A 59 7.24 -19.91 1.77
N ASP A 60 7.58 -20.00 3.07
CA ASP A 60 7.69 -21.29 3.78
C ASP A 60 6.33 -21.82 4.24
N SER A 61 5.28 -21.00 4.16
CA SER A 61 3.96 -21.33 4.68
C SER A 61 3.05 -21.88 3.58
N GLN A 62 2.61 -23.14 3.72
CA GLN A 62 1.56 -23.73 2.89
C GLN A 62 0.19 -23.23 3.36
N ASN A 63 -0.15 -21.99 3.03
CA ASN A 63 -1.39 -21.37 3.52
C ASN A 63 -2.60 -21.75 2.66
N ALA A 64 -3.76 -21.78 3.31
CA ALA A 64 -5.05 -21.82 2.64
C ALA A 64 -5.24 -20.57 1.75
N SER A 65 -6.13 -20.67 0.76
CA SER A 65 -6.50 -19.55 -0.09
C SER A 65 -7.11 -18.40 0.73
N TYR A 66 -6.92 -17.17 0.26
CA TYR A 66 -7.62 -16.01 0.82
C TYR A 66 -9.14 -16.17 0.66
N GLY A 67 -9.90 -15.73 1.67
CA GLY A 67 -11.35 -15.65 1.64
C GLY A 67 -11.88 -14.67 0.58
N ALA A 68 -13.14 -14.85 0.23
CA ALA A 68 -13.84 -14.03 -0.76
C ALA A 68 -14.02 -12.58 -0.28
N LEU A 69 -14.12 -11.65 -1.24
CA LEU A 69 -14.30 -10.22 -0.96
C LEU A 69 -15.68 -9.86 -0.41
N SER A 70 -16.69 -10.70 -0.66
CA SER A 70 -18.07 -10.51 -0.21
C SER A 70 -18.18 -10.35 1.31
N ASP A 71 -17.30 -10.99 2.05
CA ASP A 71 -17.43 -11.15 3.51
C ASP A 71 -17.05 -9.87 4.27
N TYR A 72 -16.26 -8.99 3.64
CA TYR A 72 -15.77 -7.76 4.25
C TYR A 72 -16.72 -6.54 4.11
N GLN A 73 -17.75 -6.66 3.28
CA GLN A 73 -18.57 -5.52 2.83
C GLN A 73 -19.38 -4.84 3.95
N PHE A 74 -19.54 -5.49 5.10
CA PHE A 74 -20.40 -5.03 6.20
C PHE A 74 -19.66 -4.30 7.34
N MET A 75 -18.33 -4.12 7.27
CA MET A 75 -17.52 -3.65 8.42
C MET A 75 -17.15 -2.16 8.44
N ARG A 76 -17.70 -1.30 7.56
CA ARG A 76 -17.24 0.10 7.48
C ARG A 76 -17.83 1.03 8.55
N PRO A 77 -17.00 1.78 9.29
CA PRO A 77 -17.49 2.78 10.24
C PRO A 77 -18.23 3.95 9.56
N ARG A 78 -19.42 4.31 10.06
CA ARG A 78 -20.25 5.40 9.53
C ARG A 78 -19.54 6.76 9.48
N SER A 79 -18.71 7.10 10.46
CA SER A 79 -18.03 8.41 10.55
C SER A 79 -17.01 8.63 9.43
N ARG A 80 -16.27 7.59 9.03
CA ARG A 80 -15.30 7.68 7.94
C ARG A 80 -16.00 7.87 6.58
N SER A 81 -17.19 7.29 6.43
CA SER A 81 -18.03 7.47 5.24
C SER A 81 -18.41 8.93 5.01
N LYS A 82 -18.75 9.67 6.08
CA LYS A 82 -19.11 11.10 5.98
C LYS A 82 -17.96 11.95 5.44
N LYS A 83 -16.77 11.79 6.02
CA LYS A 83 -15.59 12.56 5.63
C LYS A 83 -15.11 12.22 4.22
N LEU A 84 -15.17 10.93 3.87
CA LEU A 84 -14.89 10.48 2.51
C LEU A 84 -15.86 11.15 1.51
N ASN A 85 -17.15 11.22 1.85
CA ASN A 85 -18.14 11.91 1.02
C ASN A 85 -17.80 13.40 0.86
N GLU A 86 -17.55 14.12 1.96
CA GLU A 86 -17.18 15.56 1.95
C GLU A 86 -15.92 15.84 1.13
N GLU A 87 -14.89 15.00 1.23
CA GLU A 87 -13.61 15.23 0.58
C GLU A 87 -13.55 14.69 -0.87
N TRP A 88 -14.30 13.63 -1.21
CA TRP A 88 -14.15 12.90 -2.48
C TRP A 88 -15.38 12.94 -3.40
N ALA A 89 -16.56 13.34 -2.91
CA ALA A 89 -17.78 13.49 -3.72
C ALA A 89 -17.91 14.93 -4.26
N VAL A 90 -16.95 15.35 -5.07
CA VAL A 90 -16.96 16.65 -5.76
C VAL A 90 -17.03 16.44 -7.27
N PRO A 91 -17.66 17.32 -8.05
CA PRO A 91 -17.76 17.12 -9.51
C PRO A 91 -16.39 16.88 -10.16
N LEU A 92 -16.28 15.81 -10.95
CA LEU A 92 -15.09 15.46 -11.72
C LEU A 92 -15.40 15.67 -13.20
N LYS A 93 -14.72 16.61 -13.85
CA LYS A 93 -14.93 16.96 -15.26
C LYS A 93 -14.08 16.09 -16.17
N ASP A 94 -12.85 15.81 -15.75
CA ASP A 94 -11.87 15.05 -16.51
C ASP A 94 -10.88 14.32 -15.58
N LEU A 95 -9.93 13.59 -16.18
CA LEU A 95 -8.91 12.84 -15.44
C LEU A 95 -8.02 13.72 -14.55
N HIS A 96 -7.82 14.99 -14.90
CA HIS A 96 -6.98 15.88 -14.10
C HIS A 96 -7.57 16.13 -12.72
N ASP A 97 -8.90 16.22 -12.61
CA ASP A 97 -9.57 16.34 -11.31
C ASP A 97 -9.32 15.12 -10.41
N ILE A 98 -9.25 13.92 -10.99
CA ILE A 98 -8.86 12.70 -10.28
C ILE A 98 -7.40 12.82 -9.82
N TYR A 99 -6.50 13.24 -10.71
CA TYR A 99 -5.06 13.35 -10.40
C TYR A 99 -4.81 14.31 -9.25
N GLU A 100 -5.51 15.45 -9.25
CA GLU A 100 -5.43 16.45 -8.19
C GLU A 100 -5.91 15.89 -6.85
N LYS A 101 -6.95 15.04 -6.81
CA LYS A 101 -7.37 14.38 -5.54
C LYS A 101 -6.28 13.53 -4.92
N PHE A 102 -5.62 12.69 -5.72
CA PHE A 102 -4.54 11.84 -5.22
C PHE A 102 -3.36 12.68 -4.71
N LYS A 103 -2.93 13.69 -5.48
CA LYS A 103 -1.89 14.63 -5.06
C LYS A 103 -2.26 15.32 -3.74
N GLN A 104 -3.47 15.84 -3.61
CA GLN A 104 -3.91 16.54 -2.41
C GLN A 104 -3.94 15.62 -1.18
N TYR A 105 -4.24 14.32 -1.35
CA TYR A 105 -4.12 13.33 -0.28
C TYR A 105 -2.65 13.11 0.12
N CYS A 106 -1.74 12.91 -0.83
CA CYS A 106 -0.31 12.72 -0.54
C CYS A 106 0.32 13.93 0.16
N LEU A 107 -0.11 15.15 -0.19
CA LEU A 107 0.30 16.40 0.46
C LEU A 107 -0.37 16.63 1.83
N GLY A 108 -1.20 15.70 2.30
CA GLY A 108 -1.90 15.79 3.58
C GLY A 108 -3.04 16.81 3.64
N LYS A 109 -3.50 17.32 2.49
CA LYS A 109 -4.63 18.26 2.42
C LYS A 109 -5.98 17.55 2.51
N LEU A 110 -6.05 16.30 2.06
CA LEU A 110 -7.16 15.39 2.33
C LEU A 110 -6.78 14.47 3.49
N ARG A 111 -7.75 14.18 4.36
CA ARG A 111 -7.52 13.33 5.53
C ARG A 111 -8.23 11.97 5.40
N SER A 112 -8.83 11.69 4.26
CA SER A 112 -9.44 10.40 3.91
C SER A 112 -8.98 9.96 2.52
N CYS A 113 -9.01 8.65 2.27
CA CYS A 113 -8.70 8.05 0.98
C CYS A 113 -9.55 6.79 0.79
N PRO A 114 -10.15 6.54 -0.39
CA PRO A 114 -10.94 5.33 -0.65
C PRO A 114 -10.17 4.03 -0.41
N TRP A 115 -8.85 4.03 -0.67
CA TRP A 115 -7.97 2.87 -0.50
C TRP A 115 -7.36 2.74 0.89
N SER A 116 -7.61 3.69 1.80
CA SER A 116 -7.00 3.65 3.14
C SER A 116 -8.01 3.73 4.28
N GLU A 117 -7.84 2.81 5.22
CA GLU A 117 -8.50 2.74 6.53
C GLU A 117 -7.63 3.31 7.66
N LEU A 118 -6.47 3.89 7.32
CA LEU A 118 -5.56 4.55 8.25
C LEU A 118 -5.40 6.03 7.89
N ASP A 119 -4.87 6.81 8.82
CA ASP A 119 -4.36 8.14 8.48
C ASP A 119 -3.03 8.01 7.72
N LEU A 120 -2.63 9.07 7.03
CA LEU A 120 -1.35 9.09 6.30
C LEU A 120 -0.20 8.85 7.28
N GLN A 121 0.66 7.86 6.99
CA GLN A 121 1.72 7.48 7.90
C GLN A 121 2.84 8.54 7.93
N PRO A 122 3.56 8.70 9.05
CA PRO A 122 4.63 9.67 9.18
C PRO A 122 5.72 9.54 8.10
N GLU A 123 6.05 8.30 7.69
CA GLU A 123 7.06 8.02 6.66
C GLU A 123 6.70 8.62 5.30
N THR A 124 5.42 8.80 4.98
CA THR A 124 4.99 9.40 3.70
C THR A 124 5.48 10.85 3.57
N LYS A 125 5.67 11.57 4.69
CA LYS A 125 6.20 12.95 4.67
C LYS A 125 7.61 13.05 4.08
N ILE A 126 8.34 11.94 4.00
CA ILE A 126 9.68 11.89 3.41
C ILE A 126 9.62 12.01 1.88
N ILE A 127 8.52 11.56 1.26
CA ILE A 127 8.37 11.43 -0.20
C ILE A 127 7.09 12.07 -0.76
N ASN A 128 6.38 12.87 0.04
CA ASN A 128 5.05 13.40 -0.29
C ASN A 128 5.03 14.30 -1.54
N GLU A 129 6.04 15.15 -1.73
CA GLU A 129 6.15 16.02 -2.90
C GLU A 129 6.40 15.19 -4.17
N GLN A 130 7.27 14.19 -4.10
CA GLN A 130 7.50 13.27 -5.21
C GLN A 130 6.24 12.48 -5.57
N LEU A 131 5.50 11.99 -4.57
CA LEU A 131 4.20 11.35 -4.76
C LEU A 131 3.20 12.31 -5.43
N GLY A 132 3.09 13.55 -4.95
CA GLY A 132 2.23 14.57 -5.54
C GLY A 132 2.56 14.81 -7.03
N ASN A 133 3.83 14.89 -7.37
CA ASN A 133 4.30 15.10 -8.73
C ASN A 133 3.95 13.93 -9.67
N ILE A 134 4.14 12.69 -9.26
CA ILE A 134 3.82 11.53 -10.12
C ILE A 134 2.30 11.32 -10.25
N ASN A 135 1.52 11.64 -9.23
CA ASN A 135 0.06 11.63 -9.30
C ASN A 135 -0.45 12.60 -10.38
N LEU A 136 0.11 13.81 -10.44
CA LEU A 136 -0.20 14.78 -11.50
C LEU A 136 0.19 14.32 -12.91
N LYS A 137 1.16 13.41 -13.03
CA LYS A 137 1.56 12.78 -14.30
C LYS A 137 0.68 11.59 -14.71
N GLY A 138 -0.30 11.22 -13.87
CA GLY A 138 -1.25 10.12 -14.11
C GLY A 138 -0.87 8.78 -13.47
N PHE A 139 0.06 8.77 -12.50
CA PHE A 139 0.41 7.59 -11.71
C PHE A 139 -0.24 7.68 -10.32
N LEU A 140 -1.45 7.14 -10.19
CA LEU A 140 -2.37 7.34 -9.07
C LEU A 140 -2.04 6.44 -7.88
N THR A 141 -1.22 6.94 -6.96
CA THR A 141 -0.62 6.16 -5.87
C THR A 141 -1.62 5.82 -4.76
N ILE A 142 -1.71 4.53 -4.40
CA ILE A 142 -2.54 4.02 -3.31
C ILE A 142 -1.74 3.45 -2.13
N ASN A 143 -0.45 3.18 -2.33
CA ASN A 143 0.46 2.68 -1.31
C ASN A 143 1.91 3.09 -1.62
N SER A 144 2.73 3.29 -0.59
CA SER A 144 4.13 3.72 -0.75
C SER A 144 4.93 3.55 0.55
N GLN A 145 6.22 3.25 0.43
CA GLN A 145 7.20 3.44 1.51
C GLN A 145 8.52 4.00 0.96
N PRO A 146 9.24 4.83 1.72
CA PRO A 146 10.56 5.33 1.32
C PRO A 146 11.64 4.25 1.39
N ALA A 147 12.79 4.49 0.78
CA ALA A 147 13.99 3.71 1.07
C ALA A 147 14.53 4.09 2.46
N VAL A 148 14.93 3.09 3.24
CA VAL A 148 15.55 3.26 4.55
C VAL A 148 16.77 2.36 4.63
N ASN A 149 17.92 2.96 4.92
CA ASN A 149 19.18 2.26 5.07
C ASN A 149 19.71 2.40 6.50
N GLY A 150 19.34 1.46 7.37
CA GLY A 150 19.88 1.38 8.73
C GLY A 150 19.42 2.51 9.65
N ALA A 151 18.14 2.87 9.63
CA ALA A 151 17.60 3.79 10.62
C ALA A 151 17.51 3.12 12.00
N LYS A 152 17.62 3.90 13.08
CA LYS A 152 17.42 3.36 14.44
C LYS A 152 16.01 2.79 14.59
N SER A 153 15.90 1.64 15.25
CA SER A 153 14.64 0.93 15.46
C SER A 153 13.64 1.66 16.35
N ASP A 154 14.05 2.70 17.07
CA ASP A 154 13.21 3.61 17.85
C ASP A 154 12.96 4.96 17.13
N SER A 155 13.28 5.05 15.84
CA SER A 155 12.96 6.21 15.02
C SER A 155 11.46 6.54 15.04
N PRO A 156 11.05 7.79 15.25
CA PRO A 156 9.63 8.17 15.31
C PRO A 156 8.91 8.05 13.96
N SER A 157 9.63 8.03 12.84
CA SER A 157 9.03 7.95 11.49
C SER A 157 8.89 6.53 10.98
N VAL A 158 9.93 5.70 11.16
CA VAL A 158 10.06 4.36 10.52
C VAL A 158 10.42 3.25 11.51
N GLY A 159 10.65 3.56 12.78
CA GLY A 159 11.12 2.62 13.79
C GLY A 159 10.08 1.59 14.23
N TRP A 160 10.53 0.37 14.46
CA TRP A 160 9.77 -0.75 15.04
C TRP A 160 10.74 -1.80 15.64
N GLY A 161 10.21 -2.70 16.48
CA GLY A 161 10.95 -3.84 17.03
C GLY A 161 11.66 -3.59 18.37
N GLY A 162 11.46 -2.41 18.96
CA GLY A 162 12.08 -1.99 20.21
C GLY A 162 13.44 -1.31 20.01
N PRO A 163 13.99 -0.63 21.03
CA PRO A 163 15.22 0.14 20.91
C PRO A 163 16.46 -0.74 20.71
N GLY A 164 17.52 -0.15 20.13
CA GLY A 164 18.85 -0.76 20.02
C GLY A 164 19.12 -1.57 18.75
N GLY A 165 18.16 -1.66 17.83
CA GLY A 165 18.31 -2.28 16.51
C GLY A 165 18.37 -1.28 15.36
N TYR A 166 18.34 -1.84 14.15
CA TYR A 166 18.32 -1.10 12.90
C TYR A 166 17.24 -1.64 11.97
N VAL A 167 16.53 -0.74 11.29
CA VAL A 167 15.46 -1.07 10.34
C VAL A 167 15.83 -0.61 8.93
N TYR A 168 15.31 -1.34 7.95
CA TYR A 168 15.63 -1.17 6.54
C TYR A 168 14.36 -1.30 5.70
N GLN A 169 14.29 -0.55 4.61
CA GLN A 169 13.18 -0.56 3.66
C GLN A 169 13.72 -0.41 2.23
N LYS A 170 13.21 -1.22 1.30
CA LYS A 170 13.27 -0.92 -0.14
C LYS A 170 12.23 0.14 -0.47
N ALA A 171 12.54 1.07 -1.38
CA ALA A 171 11.53 2.00 -1.86
C ALA A 171 10.45 1.23 -2.64
N TYR A 172 9.20 1.59 -2.42
CA TYR A 172 8.05 0.92 -3.02
C TYR A 172 6.97 1.93 -3.38
N LEU A 173 6.35 1.73 -4.55
CA LEU A 173 5.14 2.41 -4.96
C LEU A 173 4.11 1.41 -5.47
N GLU A 174 2.85 1.69 -5.16
CA GLU A 174 1.69 1.03 -5.73
C GLU A 174 0.74 2.07 -6.31
N PHE A 175 0.36 1.95 -7.57
CA PHE A 175 -0.46 2.97 -8.24
C PHE A 175 -1.31 2.41 -9.38
N PHE A 176 -2.36 3.14 -9.73
CA PHE A 176 -3.08 2.95 -10.98
C PHE A 176 -2.52 3.86 -12.08
N CYS A 177 -2.42 3.36 -13.31
CA CYS A 177 -2.12 4.20 -14.48
C CYS A 177 -2.75 3.66 -15.76
N SER A 178 -2.86 4.50 -16.78
CA SER A 178 -3.35 4.05 -18.10
C SER A 178 -2.35 3.12 -18.76
N LYS A 179 -2.80 2.32 -19.73
CA LYS A 179 -1.95 1.40 -20.49
C LYS A 179 -0.81 2.13 -21.21
N GLU A 180 -1.06 3.32 -21.73
CA GLU A 180 -0.08 4.16 -22.41
C GLU A 180 1.03 4.58 -21.44
N LYS A 181 0.65 5.04 -20.24
CA LYS A 181 1.59 5.43 -19.19
C LYS A 181 2.39 4.23 -18.68
N LEU A 182 1.76 3.07 -18.53
CA LEU A 182 2.45 1.82 -18.16
C LEU A 182 3.51 1.45 -19.19
N ASN A 183 3.19 1.49 -20.49
CA ASN A 183 4.14 1.16 -21.55
C ASN A 183 5.36 2.09 -21.52
N VAL A 184 5.13 3.40 -21.33
CA VAL A 184 6.24 4.38 -21.20
C VAL A 184 7.10 4.08 -19.97
N LEU A 185 6.48 3.78 -18.83
CA LEU A 185 7.21 3.42 -17.62
C LEU A 185 8.05 2.16 -17.81
N ILE A 186 7.51 1.11 -18.43
CA ILE A 186 8.22 -0.15 -18.69
C ILE A 186 9.44 0.09 -19.58
N GLU A 187 9.30 0.89 -20.63
CA GLU A 187 10.43 1.24 -21.49
C GLU A 187 11.52 1.99 -20.71
N LYS A 188 11.14 2.91 -19.82
CA LYS A 188 12.08 3.62 -18.94
C LYS A 188 12.76 2.70 -17.92
N CYS A 189 12.03 1.74 -17.33
CA CYS A 189 12.58 0.77 -16.39
C CYS A 189 13.75 -0.05 -16.96
N LYS A 190 13.88 -0.19 -18.29
CA LYS A 190 15.03 -0.87 -18.92
C LYS A 190 16.38 -0.23 -18.58
N ALA A 191 16.41 1.07 -18.29
CA ALA A 191 17.62 1.78 -17.86
C ALA A 191 17.92 1.61 -16.35
N TYR A 192 17.00 1.02 -15.59
CA TYR A 192 17.08 0.88 -14.13
C TYR A 192 16.97 -0.61 -13.75
N PRO A 193 18.07 -1.40 -13.88
CA PRO A 193 18.03 -2.86 -13.73
C PRO A 193 17.64 -3.34 -12.33
N MET A 194 17.74 -2.48 -11.31
CA MET A 194 17.34 -2.78 -9.94
C MET A 194 15.83 -2.55 -9.68
N LEU A 195 15.10 -1.98 -10.65
CA LEU A 195 13.65 -1.84 -10.55
C LEU A 195 12.95 -3.14 -10.94
N THR A 196 12.08 -3.60 -10.04
CA THR A 196 11.17 -4.72 -10.31
C THR A 196 9.74 -4.22 -10.30
N TYR A 197 8.94 -4.64 -11.28
CA TYR A 197 7.54 -4.27 -11.40
C TYR A 197 6.65 -5.46 -11.72
N MET A 198 5.41 -5.35 -11.27
CA MET A 198 4.30 -6.21 -11.70
C MET A 198 3.06 -5.33 -11.91
N ALA A 199 2.37 -5.56 -13.01
CA ALA A 199 1.19 -4.82 -13.41
C ALA A 199 0.07 -5.77 -13.81
N VAL A 200 -1.16 -5.44 -13.38
CA VAL A 200 -2.35 -6.23 -13.69
C VAL A 200 -3.55 -5.34 -13.95
N ASP A 201 -4.32 -5.63 -14.99
CA ASP A 201 -5.61 -4.96 -15.22
C ASP A 201 -6.77 -5.66 -14.48
N LYS A 202 -7.97 -5.08 -14.58
CA LYS A 202 -9.18 -5.65 -13.96
C LYS A 202 -9.47 -7.07 -14.44
N THR A 203 -9.18 -7.38 -15.70
CA THR A 203 -9.43 -8.70 -16.33
C THR A 203 -8.41 -9.75 -15.91
N GLY A 204 -7.27 -9.34 -15.35
CA GLY A 204 -6.18 -10.22 -14.95
C GLY A 204 -5.02 -10.29 -15.95
N SER A 205 -4.97 -9.40 -16.95
CA SER A 205 -3.84 -9.32 -17.89
C SER A 205 -2.58 -8.90 -17.15
N TRP A 206 -1.57 -9.76 -17.13
CA TRP A 206 -0.37 -9.64 -16.30
C TRP A 206 0.86 -9.21 -17.12
N ILE A 207 1.58 -8.20 -16.66
CA ILE A 207 2.84 -7.71 -17.24
C ILE A 207 3.86 -7.53 -16.11
N SER A 208 5.05 -8.12 -16.22
CA SER A 208 6.04 -8.13 -15.12
C SER A 208 7.45 -8.41 -15.64
N ASN A 209 8.46 -7.95 -14.89
CA ASN A 209 9.86 -8.38 -15.05
C ASN A 209 10.35 -9.34 -13.94
N VAL A 210 9.45 -9.79 -13.06
CA VAL A 210 9.69 -10.81 -12.04
C VAL A 210 8.83 -12.06 -12.26
N ASN A 211 9.26 -13.21 -11.74
CA ASN A 211 8.48 -14.45 -11.82
C ASN A 211 7.28 -14.39 -10.87
N LYS A 212 6.24 -15.19 -11.17
CA LYS A 212 5.03 -15.26 -10.35
C LYS A 212 5.23 -15.89 -8.96
N THR A 213 6.41 -16.44 -8.70
CA THR A 213 6.79 -17.07 -7.43
C THR A 213 7.83 -16.26 -6.65
N ASP A 214 8.32 -15.16 -7.22
CA ASP A 214 9.39 -14.36 -6.61
C ASP A 214 8.82 -13.49 -5.50
N VAL A 215 8.98 -13.95 -4.25
CA VAL A 215 8.63 -13.17 -3.06
C VAL A 215 9.78 -12.24 -2.70
N ASN A 216 9.52 -10.93 -2.70
CA ASN A 216 10.53 -9.91 -2.44
C ASN A 216 10.35 -9.30 -1.05
N ALA A 217 11.33 -9.44 -0.16
CA ALA A 217 11.33 -8.76 1.13
C ALA A 217 11.61 -7.26 0.94
N VAL A 218 10.72 -6.41 1.46
CA VAL A 218 10.80 -4.95 1.28
C VAL A 218 10.98 -4.19 2.60
N THR A 219 10.76 -4.83 3.74
CA THR A 219 11.05 -4.25 5.07
C THR A 219 11.64 -5.32 5.96
N TRP A 220 12.76 -5.03 6.62
CA TRP A 220 13.42 -5.93 7.57
C TRP A 220 14.14 -5.17 8.68
N GLY A 221 14.48 -5.90 9.75
CA GLY A 221 15.13 -5.35 10.92
C GLY A 221 16.18 -6.30 11.50
N VAL A 222 17.26 -5.72 12.00
CA VAL A 222 18.37 -6.41 12.67
C VAL A 222 18.43 -5.91 14.10
N PHE A 223 18.33 -6.83 15.06
CA PHE A 223 18.22 -6.51 16.49
C PHE A 223 19.28 -7.27 17.31
N PRO A 224 19.76 -6.71 18.43
CA PRO A 224 20.72 -7.39 19.29
C PRO A 224 20.21 -8.76 19.76
N ALA A 225 21.04 -9.80 19.58
CA ALA A 225 20.77 -11.18 20.02
C ALA A 225 19.45 -11.78 19.50
N LYS A 226 19.01 -11.38 18.30
CA LYS A 226 17.83 -11.93 17.61
C LYS A 226 18.16 -12.25 16.16
N GLU A 227 17.43 -13.19 15.58
CA GLU A 227 17.42 -13.40 14.13
C GLU A 227 16.81 -12.19 13.39
N ILE A 228 17.04 -12.13 12.08
CA ILE A 228 16.48 -11.08 11.23
C ILE A 228 14.95 -11.26 11.16
N ILE A 229 14.23 -10.15 11.33
CA ILE A 229 12.78 -10.12 11.15
C ILE A 229 12.48 -9.39 9.85
N GLN A 230 11.68 -9.97 8.96
CA GLN A 230 11.32 -9.41 7.65
C GLN A 230 9.80 -9.31 7.49
N PRO A 231 9.15 -8.34 8.15
CA PRO A 231 7.71 -8.37 8.37
C PRO A 231 6.86 -7.96 7.16
N THR A 232 7.49 -7.56 6.06
CA THR A 232 6.78 -7.05 4.88
C THR A 232 7.42 -7.52 3.60
N VAL A 233 6.58 -8.13 2.75
CA VAL A 233 6.97 -8.66 1.45
C VAL A 233 6.08 -8.12 0.33
N VAL A 234 6.58 -8.21 -0.89
CA VAL A 234 5.81 -8.10 -2.13
C VAL A 234 5.73 -9.51 -2.71
N ASP A 235 4.50 -10.02 -2.85
CA ASP A 235 4.22 -11.39 -3.30
C ASP A 235 3.26 -11.36 -4.51
N PRO A 236 3.65 -11.86 -5.70
CA PRO A 236 2.80 -11.86 -6.89
C PRO A 236 1.46 -12.59 -6.71
N ALA A 237 1.44 -13.70 -5.95
CA ALA A 237 0.20 -14.45 -5.72
C ALA A 237 -0.78 -13.63 -4.89
N SER A 238 -0.32 -13.02 -3.81
CA SER A 238 -1.11 -12.08 -3.00
C SER A 238 -1.53 -10.83 -3.78
N PHE A 239 -0.70 -10.33 -4.71
CA PHE A 239 -1.05 -9.18 -5.55
C PHE A 239 -2.25 -9.48 -6.46
N MET A 240 -2.30 -10.69 -7.04
CA MET A 240 -3.44 -11.14 -7.85
C MET A 240 -4.74 -11.25 -7.06
N VAL A 241 -4.66 -11.52 -5.76
CA VAL A 241 -5.81 -11.57 -4.85
C VAL A 241 -6.23 -10.17 -4.39
N TRP A 242 -5.26 -9.29 -4.18
CA TRP A 242 -5.46 -7.90 -3.80
C TRP A 242 -6.11 -7.10 -4.93
N LYS A 243 -5.73 -7.33 -6.19
CA LYS A 243 -6.21 -6.56 -7.35
C LYS A 243 -7.73 -6.42 -7.37
N ASP A 244 -8.45 -7.48 -7.03
CA ASP A 244 -9.92 -7.50 -7.07
C ASP A 244 -10.49 -6.47 -6.09
N GLU A 245 -9.93 -6.40 -4.87
CA GLU A 245 -10.32 -5.38 -3.89
C GLU A 245 -9.91 -3.98 -4.36
N ALA A 246 -8.68 -3.84 -4.85
CA ALA A 246 -8.13 -2.57 -5.30
C ALA A 246 -8.98 -1.94 -6.41
N PHE A 247 -9.40 -2.76 -7.39
CA PHE A 247 -10.29 -2.33 -8.46
C PHE A 247 -11.71 -2.10 -7.94
N GLU A 248 -12.29 -2.96 -7.10
CA GLU A 248 -13.64 -2.76 -6.53
C GLU A 248 -13.78 -1.45 -5.75
N ILE A 249 -12.70 -0.95 -5.13
CA ILE A 249 -12.71 0.33 -4.39
C ILE A 249 -13.09 1.51 -5.29
N TRP A 250 -12.66 1.53 -6.56
CA TRP A 250 -13.06 2.59 -7.51
C TRP A 250 -14.58 2.71 -7.59
N SER A 251 -15.28 1.60 -7.80
CA SER A 251 -16.74 1.61 -7.95
C SER A 251 -17.44 1.72 -6.59
N ARG A 252 -17.12 0.83 -5.64
CA ARG A 252 -17.86 0.68 -4.37
C ARG A 252 -17.58 1.79 -3.35
N ASN A 253 -16.45 2.48 -3.44
CA ASN A 253 -16.09 3.49 -2.43
C ASN A 253 -16.20 4.90 -2.97
N TRP A 254 -15.84 5.10 -4.23
CA TRP A 254 -15.75 6.43 -4.80
C TRP A 254 -16.88 6.70 -5.80
N ALA A 255 -17.07 5.85 -6.80
CA ALA A 255 -18.11 6.05 -7.81
C ALA A 255 -19.52 6.00 -7.20
N GLN A 256 -19.76 5.13 -6.22
CA GLN A 256 -21.02 5.05 -5.46
C GLN A 256 -21.36 6.30 -4.64
N LEU A 257 -20.43 7.25 -4.48
CA LEU A 257 -20.74 8.54 -3.85
C LEU A 257 -21.57 9.45 -4.78
N TYR A 258 -21.62 9.12 -6.07
CA TYR A 258 -22.33 9.89 -7.10
C TYR A 258 -23.60 9.14 -7.57
N PRO A 259 -24.64 9.88 -7.99
CA PRO A 259 -25.80 9.30 -8.67
C PRO A 259 -25.40 8.50 -9.92
N GLU A 260 -26.22 7.52 -10.30
CA GLU A 260 -25.92 6.62 -11.43
C GLU A 260 -25.76 7.34 -12.77
N ALA A 261 -26.49 8.43 -13.00
CA ALA A 261 -26.42 9.21 -14.22
C ALA A 261 -25.27 10.25 -14.25
N ASP A 262 -24.53 10.42 -13.14
CA ASP A 262 -23.50 11.46 -12.99
C ASP A 262 -22.27 11.18 -13.87
N ILE A 263 -21.73 12.23 -14.51
CA ILE A 263 -20.54 12.13 -15.37
C ILE A 263 -19.31 11.73 -14.56
N SER A 264 -19.20 12.20 -13.31
CA SER A 264 -18.11 11.86 -12.40
C SER A 264 -18.07 10.36 -12.12
N ARG A 265 -19.25 9.74 -11.99
CA ARG A 265 -19.38 8.29 -11.80
C ARG A 265 -18.85 7.52 -13.02
N LYS A 266 -19.32 7.91 -14.21
CA LYS A 266 -18.90 7.28 -15.48
C LYS A 266 -17.40 7.38 -15.69
N LEU A 267 -16.81 8.54 -15.38
CA LEU A 267 -15.36 8.74 -15.46
C LEU A 267 -14.58 7.79 -14.53
N LEU A 268 -15.03 7.62 -13.28
CA LEU A 268 -14.40 6.69 -12.33
C LEU A 268 -14.52 5.23 -12.77
N GLU A 269 -15.67 4.84 -13.35
CA GLU A 269 -15.90 3.51 -13.90
C GLU A 269 -15.06 3.25 -15.17
N GLU A 270 -14.86 4.27 -16.01
CA GLU A 270 -13.94 4.24 -17.15
C GLU A 270 -12.50 4.03 -16.70
N VAL A 271 -12.02 4.80 -15.71
CA VAL A 271 -10.67 4.61 -15.12
C VAL A 271 -10.52 3.20 -14.57
N GLN A 272 -11.49 2.70 -13.80
CA GLN A 272 -11.47 1.34 -13.26
C GLN A 272 -11.33 0.27 -14.35
N SER A 273 -12.01 0.46 -15.49
CA SER A 273 -12.04 -0.55 -16.55
C SER A 273 -10.83 -0.54 -17.47
N THR A 274 -10.13 0.59 -17.57
CA THR A 274 -9.04 0.81 -18.54
C THR A 274 -7.64 0.85 -17.92
N PHE A 275 -7.52 1.10 -16.62
CA PHE A 275 -6.23 1.26 -15.95
C PHE A 275 -5.64 -0.09 -15.51
N TYR A 276 -4.32 -0.09 -15.35
CA TYR A 276 -3.55 -1.14 -14.69
C TYR A 276 -3.24 -0.74 -13.25
N LEU A 277 -3.30 -1.70 -12.34
CA LEU A 277 -2.69 -1.63 -11.03
C LEU A 277 -1.24 -2.09 -11.13
N VAL A 278 -0.31 -1.28 -10.61
CA VAL A 278 1.13 -1.50 -10.73
C VAL A 278 1.78 -1.48 -9.34
N SER A 279 2.64 -2.46 -9.08
CA SER A 279 3.56 -2.51 -7.95
C SER A 279 4.97 -2.34 -8.48
N LEU A 280 5.73 -1.39 -7.94
CA LEU A 280 7.09 -1.05 -8.34
C LEU A 280 8.00 -1.01 -7.10
N VAL A 281 9.10 -1.74 -7.13
CA VAL A 281 10.09 -1.84 -6.05
C VAL A 281 11.47 -1.49 -6.59
N ASP A 282 12.21 -0.65 -5.88
CA ASP A 282 13.63 -0.43 -6.11
C ASP A 282 14.45 -1.31 -5.18
N ASN A 283 15.22 -2.24 -5.76
CA ASN A 283 16.03 -3.18 -5.00
C ASN A 283 17.36 -2.57 -4.54
N ASP A 284 17.79 -1.43 -5.07
CA ASP A 284 18.93 -0.68 -4.56
C ASP A 284 18.49 0.22 -3.38
N TYR A 285 18.23 -0.39 -2.23
CA TYR A 285 17.81 0.34 -1.03
C TYR A 285 18.92 1.23 -0.42
N ILE A 286 20.15 1.16 -0.93
CA ILE A 286 21.29 1.93 -0.43
C ILE A 286 21.42 3.23 -1.22
N ASN A 287 21.42 3.16 -2.56
CA ASN A 287 21.69 4.30 -3.43
C ASN A 287 20.59 4.58 -4.48
N GLY A 288 19.53 3.79 -4.51
CA GLY A 288 18.44 3.91 -5.47
C GLY A 288 17.63 5.19 -5.33
N ASP A 289 17.14 5.70 -6.47
CA ASP A 289 16.14 6.76 -6.55
C ASP A 289 14.97 6.24 -7.39
N LEU A 290 14.03 5.57 -6.74
CA LEU A 290 12.82 5.05 -7.40
C LEU A 290 12.09 6.14 -8.19
N PHE A 291 12.11 7.40 -7.74
CA PHE A 291 11.41 8.49 -8.43
C PHE A 291 12.13 8.98 -9.70
N ALA A 292 13.40 8.63 -9.90
CA ALA A 292 14.18 9.00 -11.09
C ALA A 292 13.50 8.51 -12.38
N VAL A 293 12.95 7.28 -12.37
CA VAL A 293 12.27 6.70 -13.53
C VAL A 293 11.09 7.55 -14.01
N PHE A 294 10.46 8.31 -13.12
CA PHE A 294 9.31 9.18 -13.44
C PHE A 294 9.72 10.59 -13.84
N LYS A 295 10.97 11.03 -13.58
CA LYS A 295 11.43 12.37 -13.98
C LYS A 295 11.48 12.49 -15.50
N GLU A 296 11.75 11.39 -16.18
CA GLU A 296 11.87 11.29 -17.63
C GLU A 296 10.56 10.95 -18.37
N ILE A 297 9.44 10.89 -17.66
CA ILE A 297 8.08 10.64 -18.18
C ILE A 297 7.25 11.92 -18.10
#